data_AF-A0A3B1D8D4-F1
#
_entry.id   AF-A0A3B1D8D4-F1
#
_cell.length_a   1.000
_cell.length_b   1.000
_cell.length_c   1.000
_cell.angle_alpha   90.00
_cell.angle_beta   90.00
_cell.angle_gamma   90.00
#
_symmetry.space_group_name_H-M   'P 1'
#
loop_
_entity.id
_entity.type
_entity.pdbx_description
1 polymer ?
#
loop_
_entity_poly.entity_id
_entity_poly.type
_entity_poly.pdbx_seq_one_letter_code
_entity_poly.pdbx_strand_id
1 'polypeptide(L)'
;MINPEHELPLTRQSEILRLSRSSLYYKAVSERAGELEVMRHIDEIHLKYPFYGSRRIRDELCDMGYKVAGTLRYSILTKAASLSRMLSGLITQGISISMDGRGRWMDNVFIERLWRSVKYEDVYLKAYDSVGEARQGLKTYFEFYNHKRRHQSLDRKTPNVVYFSTLPQKWVAA
;
A
#
# COMPACT_ATOMS: atom_id res chain seq x y z
N MET A 1 -32.10 -4.11 11.71
CA MET A 1 -30.81 -4.85 11.75
C MET A 1 -30.96 -6.06 10.82
N ILE A 2 -29.97 -6.35 9.97
CA ILE A 2 -30.05 -7.47 9.01
C ILE A 2 -30.10 -8.78 9.79
N ASN A 3 -31.09 -9.64 9.50
CA ASN A 3 -31.28 -10.90 10.18
C ASN A 3 -31.39 -12.05 9.16
N PRO A 4 -30.46 -13.03 9.15
CA PRO A 4 -30.54 -14.20 8.28
C PRO A 4 -31.79 -15.07 8.49
N GLU A 5 -32.38 -15.04 9.69
CA GLU A 5 -33.57 -15.82 10.06
C GLU A 5 -34.90 -15.10 9.73
N HIS A 6 -34.85 -13.95 9.05
CA HIS A 6 -36.04 -13.24 8.62
C HIS A 6 -36.64 -13.87 7.36
N GLU A 7 -37.96 -13.78 7.20
CA GLU A 7 -38.71 -14.25 6.01
C GLU A 7 -38.23 -13.62 4.68
N LEU A 8 -37.45 -12.53 4.73
CA LEU A 8 -36.96 -11.84 3.55
C LEU A 8 -35.52 -12.28 3.26
N PRO A 9 -35.19 -12.66 2.02
CA PRO A 9 -33.81 -12.96 1.64
C PRO A 9 -32.86 -11.79 1.94
N LEU A 10 -31.63 -12.08 2.37
CA LEU A 10 -30.60 -11.08 2.71
C LEU A 10 -30.38 -10.04 1.59
N THR A 11 -30.55 -10.45 0.33
CA THR A 11 -30.52 -9.56 -0.84
C THR A 11 -31.59 -8.47 -0.76
N ARG A 12 -32.84 -8.84 -0.45
CA ARG A 12 -33.95 -7.89 -0.28
C ARG A 12 -33.75 -6.99 0.93
N GLN A 13 -33.27 -7.54 2.04
CA GLN A 13 -32.96 -6.75 3.23
C GLN A 13 -31.89 -5.68 2.93
N SER A 14 -30.88 -6.01 2.11
CA SER A 14 -29.84 -5.07 1.71
C SER A 14 -30.31 -3.96 0.79
N GLU A 15 -31.22 -4.26 -0.13
CA GLU A 15 -31.85 -3.29 -1.03
C GLU A 15 -32.70 -2.30 -0.23
N ILE A 16 -33.54 -2.80 0.69
CA ILE A 16 -34.42 -1.98 1.53
C ILE A 16 -33.61 -1.07 2.45
N LEU A 17 -32.54 -1.60 3.05
CA LEU A 17 -31.68 -0.85 3.96
C LEU A 17 -30.64 0.03 3.23
N ARG A 18 -30.60 0.02 1.89
CA ARG A 18 -29.61 0.71 1.05
C ARG A 18 -28.16 0.40 1.45
N LEU A 19 -27.91 -0.82 1.91
CA LEU A 19 -26.58 -1.28 2.30
C LEU A 19 -25.91 -2.00 1.14
N SER A 20 -24.61 -1.78 0.98
CA SER A 20 -23.84 -2.52 -0.03
C SER A 20 -23.86 -4.02 0.30
N ARG A 21 -24.13 -4.86 -0.70
CA ARG A 21 -24.18 -6.33 -0.54
C ARG A 21 -22.90 -6.90 0.09
N SER A 22 -21.77 -6.27 -0.18
CA SER A 22 -20.45 -6.64 0.35
C SER A 22 -20.36 -6.52 1.87
N SER A 23 -21.14 -5.63 2.48
CA SER A 23 -21.16 -5.45 3.94
C SER A 23 -21.97 -6.52 4.67
N LEU A 24 -22.84 -7.27 3.98
CA LEU A 24 -23.74 -8.26 4.60
C LEU A 24 -23.02 -9.51 5.10
N TYR A 25 -21.94 -9.90 4.41
CA TYR A 25 -21.18 -11.12 4.71
C TYR A 25 -20.03 -10.88 5.69
N TYR A 26 -19.81 -9.63 6.11
CA TYR A 26 -18.74 -9.30 7.03
C TYR A 26 -19.17 -9.66 8.46
N LYS A 27 -18.74 -10.81 8.96
CA LYS A 27 -18.74 -11.09 10.40
C LYS A 27 -17.50 -10.44 11.01
N ALA A 28 -17.68 -9.44 11.87
CA ALA A 28 -16.61 -8.90 12.68
C ALA A 28 -16.00 -10.04 13.51
N VAL A 29 -14.75 -10.39 13.22
CA VAL A 29 -14.04 -11.42 13.98
C VAL A 29 -13.67 -10.80 15.32
N SER A 30 -14.25 -11.32 16.41
CA SER A 30 -13.82 -10.98 17.76
C SER A 30 -12.35 -11.37 17.90
N GLU A 31 -11.51 -10.40 18.21
CA GLU A 31 -10.07 -10.56 18.33
C GLU A 31 -9.77 -11.55 19.47
N ARG A 32 -9.06 -12.64 19.15
CA ARG A 32 -8.61 -13.58 20.18
C ARG A 32 -7.40 -12.98 20.90
N ALA A 33 -7.31 -13.13 22.22
CA ALA A 33 -6.23 -12.56 23.03
C ALA A 33 -4.80 -12.89 22.53
N GLY A 34 -4.59 -14.07 21.92
CA GLY A 34 -3.31 -14.44 21.32
C GLY A 34 -2.95 -13.69 20.02
N GLU A 35 -3.91 -13.08 19.32
CA GLU A 35 -3.65 -12.28 18.12
C GLU A 35 -3.07 -10.89 18.47
N LEU A 36 -3.50 -10.32 19.61
CA LEU A 36 -2.99 -9.05 20.14
C LEU A 36 -1.50 -9.13 20.52
N GLU A 37 -1.08 -10.26 21.08
CA GLU A 37 0.32 -10.49 21.45
C GLU A 37 1.24 -10.58 20.24
N VAL A 38 0.78 -11.28 19.18
CA VAL A 38 1.51 -11.35 17.90
C VAL A 38 1.59 -9.96 17.25
N MET A 39 0.51 -9.17 17.29
CA MET A 39 0.52 -7.80 16.77
C MET A 39 1.53 -6.91 17.52
N ARG A 40 1.60 -7.01 18.85
CA ARG A 40 2.58 -6.27 19.65
C ARG A 40 4.02 -6.61 19.27
N HIS A 41 4.32 -7.89 19.09
CA HIS A 41 5.66 -8.32 18.67
C HIS A 41 5.99 -7.89 17.23
N ILE A 42 5.01 -7.91 16.31
CA ILE A 42 5.19 -7.36 14.97
C ILE A 42 5.59 -5.88 15.06
N ASP A 43 4.91 -5.10 15.89
CA ASP A 43 5.23 -3.69 16.08
C ASP A 43 6.61 -3.47 16.67
N GLU A 44 6.99 -4.26 17.68
CA GLU A 44 8.30 -4.20 18.30
C GLU A 44 9.43 -4.51 17.31
N ILE A 45 9.28 -5.59 16.52
CA ILE A 45 10.22 -5.95 15.46
C ILE A 45 10.29 -4.84 14.42
N HIS A 46 9.16 -4.26 14.02
CA HIS A 46 9.12 -3.24 12.97
C HIS A 46 9.68 -1.89 13.44
N LEU A 47 9.51 -1.54 14.72
CA LEU A 47 10.13 -0.35 15.32
C LEU A 47 11.64 -0.53 15.48
N LYS A 48 12.09 -1.72 15.86
CA LYS A 48 13.51 -2.04 16.02
C LYS A 48 14.23 -2.19 14.68
N TYR A 49 13.57 -2.77 13.69
CA TYR A 49 14.11 -3.03 12.36
C TYR A 49 13.16 -2.54 11.25
N PRO A 50 13.09 -1.22 10.99
CA PRO A 50 12.18 -0.63 10.01
C PRO A 50 12.38 -1.10 8.56
N PHE A 51 13.56 -1.67 8.27
CA PHE A 51 13.91 -2.20 6.95
C PHE A 51 13.47 -3.66 6.74
N TYR A 52 12.93 -4.32 7.77
CA TYR A 52 12.44 -5.69 7.65
C TYR A 52 11.10 -5.75 6.90
N GLY A 53 11.08 -6.54 5.84
CA GLY A 53 9.86 -6.90 5.13
C GLY A 53 9.05 -7.97 5.88
N SER A 54 7.80 -8.16 5.46
CA SER A 54 6.85 -9.09 6.09
C SER A 54 7.34 -10.54 6.25
N ARG A 55 8.21 -11.02 5.34
CA ARG A 55 8.81 -12.35 5.44
C ARG A 55 9.80 -12.46 6.61
N ARG A 56 10.68 -11.45 6.77
CA ARG A 56 11.66 -11.42 7.86
C ARG A 56 11.00 -11.27 9.23
N ILE A 57 9.96 -10.43 9.31
CA ILE A 57 9.15 -10.29 10.53
C ILE A 57 8.49 -11.63 10.88
N ARG A 58 7.95 -12.36 9.90
CA ARG A 58 7.39 -13.70 10.13
C ARG A 58 8.45 -14.67 10.65
N ASP A 59 9.64 -14.68 10.06
CA ASP A 59 10.71 -15.59 10.48
C ASP A 59 11.12 -15.31 11.94
N GLU A 60 11.23 -14.03 12.34
CA GLU A 60 11.48 -13.66 13.74
C GLU A 60 10.34 -14.08 14.68
N LEU A 61 9.07 -13.95 14.25
CA LEU A 61 7.94 -14.46 15.03
C LEU A 61 7.97 -15.99 15.19
N CYS A 62 8.38 -16.71 14.16
CA CYS A 62 8.57 -18.17 14.23
C CYS A 62 9.70 -18.53 15.21
N ASP A 63 10.81 -17.79 15.20
CA ASP A 63 11.92 -17.96 16.15
C ASP A 63 11.49 -17.67 17.59
N MET A 64 10.56 -16.73 17.79
CA MET A 64 9.91 -16.45 19.09
C MET A 64 8.86 -17.50 19.50
N GLY A 65 8.65 -18.56 18.70
CA GLY A 65 7.75 -19.66 19.01
C GLY A 65 6.30 -19.48 18.54
N TYR A 66 5.98 -18.40 17.81
CA TYR A 66 4.64 -18.20 17.26
C TYR A 66 4.48 -19.01 15.96
N LYS A 67 3.46 -19.89 15.93
CA LYS A 67 3.11 -20.65 14.72
C LYS A 67 2.37 -19.77 13.71
N VAL A 68 3.11 -19.05 12.88
CA VAL A 68 2.56 -18.28 11.75
C VAL A 68 2.53 -19.14 10.49
N ALA A 69 1.40 -19.77 10.19
CA ALA A 69 1.25 -20.56 8.97
C ALA A 69 1.04 -19.66 7.75
N GLY A 70 2.06 -19.57 6.88
CA GLY A 70 1.98 -18.91 5.56
C GLY A 70 2.53 -17.47 5.51
N THR A 71 2.16 -16.72 4.47
CA THR A 71 2.40 -15.28 4.39
C THR A 71 1.54 -14.59 5.43
N LEU A 72 2.12 -13.78 6.33
CA LEU A 72 1.37 -12.90 7.24
C LEU A 72 0.30 -12.16 6.40
N ARG A 73 -0.97 -12.47 6.64
CA ARG A 73 -2.07 -11.85 5.87
C ARG A 73 -1.98 -10.33 6.07
N TYR A 74 -2.25 -9.59 5.00
CA TYR A 74 -2.31 -8.12 5.01
C TYR A 74 -3.17 -7.60 6.19
N SER A 75 -4.20 -8.35 6.61
CA SER A 75 -5.05 -8.06 7.77
C SER A 75 -4.34 -8.05 9.14
N ILE A 76 -3.24 -8.80 9.30
CA ILE A 76 -2.42 -8.82 10.53
C ILE A 76 -1.45 -7.63 10.52
N LEU A 77 -0.86 -7.31 9.37
CA LEU A 77 0.02 -6.15 9.19
C LEU A 77 -0.76 -4.83 9.30
N THR A 78 -1.98 -4.73 8.77
CA THR A 78 -2.81 -3.52 8.89
C THR A 78 -3.24 -3.22 10.33
N LYS A 79 -3.25 -4.21 11.22
CA LYS A 79 -3.57 -4.05 12.64
C LYS A 79 -2.33 -3.78 13.51
N ALA A 80 -1.13 -3.97 12.98
CA ALA A 80 0.10 -3.59 13.65
C ALA A 80 0.12 -2.06 13.85
N ALA A 81 0.27 -1.63 15.10
CA ALA A 81 0.28 -0.25 15.56
C ALA A 81 1.24 0.66 14.77
N SER A 82 2.32 0.15 14.17
CA SER A 82 3.24 0.96 13.38
C SER A 82 2.64 1.44 12.05
N LEU A 83 1.94 0.54 11.33
CA LEU A 83 1.15 0.92 10.17
C LEU A 83 -0.05 1.77 10.60
N SER A 84 -0.72 1.43 11.70
CA SER A 84 -1.80 2.24 12.27
C SER A 84 -1.34 3.68 12.61
N ARG A 85 -0.13 3.85 13.15
CA ARG A 85 0.46 5.17 13.47
C ARG A 85 0.78 5.97 12.23
N MET A 86 1.32 5.33 11.19
CA MET A 86 1.55 5.98 9.89
C MET A 86 0.22 6.42 9.25
N LEU A 87 -0.78 5.53 9.21
CA LEU A 87 -2.10 5.82 8.67
C LEU A 87 -2.81 6.92 9.49
N SER A 88 -2.69 6.90 10.82
CA SER A 88 -3.22 7.94 11.70
C SER A 88 -2.57 9.31 11.43
N GLY A 89 -1.26 9.34 11.16
CA GLY A 89 -0.56 10.55 10.75
C GLY A 89 -1.11 11.13 9.44
N LEU A 90 -1.39 10.26 8.45
CA LEU A 90 -1.97 10.68 7.17
C LEU A 90 -3.41 11.22 7.34
N ILE A 91 -4.24 10.53 8.13
CA ILE A 91 -5.61 10.97 8.43
C ILE A 91 -5.62 12.33 9.14
N THR A 92 -4.68 12.54 10.08
CA THR A 92 -4.53 13.83 10.80
C THR A 92 -4.20 14.98 9.85
N GLN A 93 -3.45 14.70 8.78
CA GLN A 93 -3.14 15.69 7.73
C GLN A 93 -4.25 15.82 6.67
N GLY A 94 -5.41 15.18 6.88
CA GLY A 94 -6.51 15.18 5.92
C GLY A 94 -6.23 14.40 4.64
N ILE A 95 -5.21 13.54 4.62
CA ILE A 95 -4.85 12.75 3.45
C ILE A 95 -5.77 11.52 3.40
N SER A 96 -6.60 11.45 2.37
CA SER A 96 -7.47 10.29 2.13
C SER A 96 -6.62 9.06 1.78
N ILE A 97 -6.84 7.97 2.49
CA ILE A 97 -6.15 6.69 2.26
C ILE A 97 -7.12 5.78 1.50
N SER A 98 -6.76 5.43 0.27
CA SER A 98 -7.43 4.38 -0.49
C SER A 98 -6.51 3.17 -0.62
N MET A 99 -6.97 2.00 -0.20
CA MET A 99 -6.28 0.74 -0.48
C MET A 99 -6.77 0.16 -1.81
N ASP A 100 -5.88 -0.49 -2.55
CA ASP A 100 -6.23 -1.23 -3.75
C ASP A 100 -7.19 -2.39 -3.42
N GLY A 101 -8.09 -2.70 -4.35
CA GLY A 101 -8.94 -3.86 -4.21
C GLY A 101 -8.10 -5.14 -4.27
N ARG A 102 -8.37 -6.12 -3.41
CA ARG A 102 -7.64 -7.41 -3.43
C ARG A 102 -7.61 -7.99 -4.85
N GLY A 103 -6.40 -8.18 -5.39
CA GLY A 103 -6.19 -8.78 -6.72
C GLY A 103 -6.41 -7.84 -7.91
N ARG A 104 -6.55 -6.52 -7.69
CA ARG A 104 -6.68 -5.55 -8.78
C ARG A 104 -5.31 -5.16 -9.35
N TRP A 105 -4.77 -6.02 -10.21
CA TRP A 105 -3.48 -5.81 -10.88
C TRP A 105 -3.38 -4.44 -11.58
N MET A 106 -4.48 -3.91 -12.13
CA MET A 106 -4.54 -2.63 -12.85
C MET A 106 -4.05 -1.43 -12.01
N ASP A 107 -4.27 -1.44 -10.70
CA ASP A 107 -3.86 -0.34 -9.82
C ASP A 107 -2.31 -0.26 -9.72
N ASN A 108 -1.62 -1.39 -9.89
CA ASN A 108 -0.16 -1.48 -9.80
C ASN A 108 0.57 -1.36 -11.15
N VAL A 109 -0.13 -1.45 -12.28
CA VAL A 109 0.46 -1.46 -13.64
C VAL A 109 1.39 -0.27 -13.89
N PHE A 110 1.02 0.91 -13.40
CA PHE A 110 1.81 2.12 -13.59
C PHE A 110 3.17 2.03 -12.90
N ILE A 111 3.17 1.55 -11.65
CA ILE A 111 4.37 1.40 -10.83
C ILE A 111 5.24 0.27 -11.37
N GLU A 112 4.64 -0.85 -11.78
CA GLU A 112 5.37 -1.95 -12.41
C GLU A 112 6.07 -1.52 -13.71
N ARG A 113 5.38 -0.75 -14.56
CA ARG A 113 5.96 -0.21 -15.80
C ARG A 113 7.12 0.74 -15.51
N LEU A 114 6.98 1.61 -14.52
CA LEU A 114 8.07 2.48 -14.07
C LEU A 114 9.30 1.66 -13.64
N TRP A 115 9.10 0.68 -12.76
CA TRP A 115 10.19 -0.15 -12.26
C TRP A 115 10.83 -1.02 -13.34
N ARG A 116 10.07 -1.45 -14.34
CA ARG A 116 10.64 -2.13 -15.51
C ARG A 116 11.61 -1.19 -16.23
N SER A 117 11.22 0.05 -16.55
CA SER A 117 12.14 1.01 -17.18
C SER A 117 13.38 1.26 -16.34
N VAL A 118 13.23 1.53 -15.04
CA VAL A 118 14.36 1.76 -14.12
C VAL A 118 15.34 0.58 -14.13
N LYS A 119 14.83 -0.65 -14.04
CA LYS A 119 15.68 -1.84 -13.99
C LYS A 119 16.47 -2.03 -15.27
N TYR A 120 15.81 -1.96 -16.42
CA TYR A 120 16.43 -2.27 -17.71
C TYR A 120 17.32 -1.16 -18.25
N GLU A 121 16.99 0.10 -17.96
CA GLU A 121 17.68 1.25 -18.53
C GLU A 121 18.77 1.82 -17.59
N ASP A 122 18.76 1.44 -16.31
CA ASP A 122 19.70 1.96 -15.33
C ASP A 122 20.37 0.84 -14.53
N VAL A 123 19.60 0.12 -13.72
CA VAL A 123 20.17 -0.80 -12.71
C VAL A 123 20.94 -1.96 -13.36
N TYR A 124 20.38 -2.58 -14.39
CA TYR A 124 21.03 -3.72 -15.07
C TYR A 124 22.20 -3.31 -15.96
N LEU A 125 22.22 -2.08 -16.46
CA LEU A 125 23.31 -1.59 -17.30
C LEU A 125 24.52 -1.15 -16.47
N LYS A 126 24.27 -0.58 -15.28
CA LYS A 126 25.32 0.01 -14.46
C LYS A 126 25.86 -0.93 -13.38
N ALA A 127 25.10 -1.96 -13.00
CA ALA A 127 25.52 -2.99 -12.06
C ALA A 127 26.24 -2.43 -10.82
N TYR A 128 25.63 -1.43 -10.16
CA TYR A 128 26.23 -0.67 -9.06
C TYR A 128 26.88 -1.56 -7.98
N ASP A 129 28.07 -1.17 -7.54
CA ASP A 129 28.87 -1.93 -6.57
C ASP A 129 28.44 -1.65 -5.12
N SER A 130 27.72 -0.55 -4.89
CA SER A 130 27.26 -0.16 -3.56
C SER A 130 25.87 0.48 -3.55
N VAL A 131 25.22 0.43 -2.39
CA VAL A 131 23.93 1.11 -2.17
C VAL A 131 24.05 2.63 -2.32
N GLY A 132 25.17 3.21 -1.89
CA GLY A 132 25.40 4.66 -2.02
C GLY A 132 25.46 5.11 -3.47
N GLU A 133 26.18 4.35 -4.30
CA GLU A 133 26.26 4.57 -5.73
C GLU A 133 24.89 4.37 -6.41
N ALA A 134 24.18 3.30 -6.07
CA ALA A 134 22.84 3.05 -6.59
C ALA A 134 21.86 4.19 -6.27
N ARG A 135 21.94 4.79 -5.07
CA ARG A 135 21.10 5.96 -4.72
C ARG A 135 21.40 7.17 -5.60
N GLN A 136 22.69 7.47 -5.84
CA GLN A 136 23.09 8.59 -6.69
C GLN A 136 22.74 8.35 -8.16
N GLY A 137 22.94 7.11 -8.63
CA GLY A 137 22.56 6.67 -9.96
C GLY A 137 21.05 6.77 -10.21
N LEU A 138 20.25 6.25 -9.28
CA LEU A 138 18.78 6.36 -9.33
C LEU A 138 18.31 7.82 -9.29
N LYS A 139 18.91 8.66 -8.43
CA LYS A 139 18.61 10.11 -8.41
C LYS A 139 18.80 10.73 -9.79
N THR A 140 19.95 10.46 -10.41
CA THR A 140 20.29 10.96 -11.74
C THR A 140 19.32 10.44 -12.81
N TYR A 141 18.96 9.15 -12.74
CA TYR A 141 17.98 8.55 -13.63
C TYR A 141 16.59 9.20 -13.50
N PHE A 142 16.11 9.44 -12.28
CA PHE A 142 14.80 10.05 -12.06
C PHE A 142 14.76 11.53 -12.46
N GLU A 143 15.87 12.27 -12.32
CA GLU A 143 16.00 13.61 -12.89
C GLU A 143 15.83 13.58 -14.42
N PHE A 144 16.50 12.65 -15.11
CA PHE A 144 16.31 12.43 -16.54
C PHE A 144 14.86 12.02 -16.88
N TYR A 145 14.30 11.05 -16.16
CA TYR A 145 12.97 10.51 -16.38
C TYR A 145 11.89 11.60 -16.27
N ASN A 146 11.96 12.43 -15.22
CA ASN A 146 10.94 13.43 -14.95
C ASN A 146 11.09 14.69 -15.82
N HIS A 147 12.32 15.10 -16.15
CA HIS A 147 12.56 16.38 -16.83
C HIS A 147 12.88 16.29 -18.31
N LYS A 148 13.44 15.16 -18.80
CA LYS A 148 13.97 15.04 -20.16
C LYS A 148 13.27 13.96 -20.98
N ARG A 149 12.88 12.85 -20.34
CA ARG A 149 12.26 11.72 -21.04
C ARG A 149 10.86 12.07 -21.52
N ARG A 150 10.65 11.97 -22.84
CA ARG A 150 9.35 12.15 -23.47
C ARG A 150 8.62 10.81 -23.53
N HIS A 151 7.36 10.80 -23.14
CA HIS A 151 6.54 9.58 -23.14
C HIS A 151 5.45 9.66 -24.20
N GLN A 152 5.33 8.64 -25.05
CA GLN A 152 4.30 8.60 -26.10
C GLN A 152 2.89 8.67 -25.50
N SER A 153 2.65 8.00 -24.38
CA SER A 153 1.37 8.04 -23.64
C SER A 153 1.04 9.39 -23.02
N LEU A 154 2.00 10.33 -23.01
CA LEU A 154 1.85 11.69 -22.48
C LEU A 154 1.96 12.73 -23.60
N ASP A 155 1.55 12.39 -24.83
CA ASP A 155 1.69 13.25 -26.02
C ASP A 155 3.12 13.75 -26.25
N ARG A 156 4.10 12.88 -25.98
CA ARG A 156 5.54 13.19 -26.04
C ARG A 156 5.96 14.32 -25.10
N LYS A 157 5.20 14.61 -24.03
CA LYS A 157 5.60 15.46 -22.92
C LYS A 157 6.38 14.67 -21.87
N THR A 158 7.01 15.40 -20.94
CA THR A 158 7.70 14.81 -19.79
C THR A 158 6.74 14.69 -18.60
N PRO A 159 6.99 13.77 -17.66
CA PRO A 159 6.15 13.59 -16.49
C PRO A 159 5.95 14.89 -15.69
N ASN A 160 7.02 15.70 -15.54
CA ASN A 160 6.90 16.99 -14.85
C ASN A 160 5.99 17.96 -15.56
N VAL A 161 6.10 18.10 -16.89
CA VAL A 161 5.24 19.01 -17.64
C VAL A 161 3.77 18.64 -17.44
N VAL A 162 3.44 17.35 -17.54
CA VAL A 162 2.08 16.87 -17.30
C VAL A 162 1.65 17.17 -15.86
N TYR A 163 2.45 16.74 -14.87
CA TYR A 163 2.14 16.94 -13.45
C TYR A 163 1.86 18.41 -13.12
N PHE A 164 2.81 19.32 -13.42
CA PHE A 164 2.67 20.74 -13.12
C PHE A 164 1.55 21.41 -13.92
N SER A 165 1.25 20.93 -15.14
CA SER A 165 0.10 21.44 -15.91
C SER A 165 -1.26 21.01 -15.35
N THR A 166 -1.31 19.91 -14.60
CA THR A 166 -2.54 19.37 -13.99
C THR A 166 -2.77 19.86 -12.56
N LEU A 167 -1.82 20.56 -11.97
CA LEU A 167 -1.99 21.11 -10.63
C LEU A 167 -3.09 22.19 -10.66
N PRO A 168 -4.05 22.16 -9.71
CA PRO A 168 -5.00 23.24 -9.58
C PRO A 168 -4.24 24.55 -9.39
N GLN A 169 -4.56 25.58 -10.17
CA GLN A 169 -4.15 26.94 -9.85
C GLN A 169 -4.75 27.28 -8.49
N LYS A 170 -3.95 27.23 -7.43
CA LYS A 170 -4.35 27.80 -6.15
C LYS A 170 -4.67 29.27 -6.42
N TRP A 171 -5.89 29.69 -6.13
CA TRP A 171 -6.28 31.11 -6.18
C TRP A 171 -5.26 31.89 -5.34
N VAL A 172 -4.47 32.74 -6.01
CA VAL A 172 -3.71 33.78 -5.32
C VAL A 172 -4.76 34.81 -4.93
N ALA A 173 -5.18 34.78 -3.66
CA ALA A 173 -5.94 35.89 -3.11
C ALA A 173 -5.03 37.12 -3.17
N ALA A 174 -5.43 38.09 -4.01
CA ALA A 174 -4.81 39.39 -4.14
C ALA A 174 -5.01 40.24 -2.87
#